data_AF-A0A2A4T8G2-F1
#
_entry.id   AF-A0A2A4T8G2-F1
#
_cell.length_a   1.000
_cell.length_b   1.000
_cell.length_c   1.000
_cell.angle_alpha   90.00
_cell.angle_beta   90.00
_cell.angle_gamma   90.00
#
_symmetry.space_group_name_H-M   'P 1'
#
loop_
_entity.id
_entity.type
_entity.pdbx_description
1 polymer ?
#
loop_
_entity_poly.entity_id
_entity_poly.type
_entity_poly.pdbx_seq_one_letter_code
_entity_poly.pdbx_strand_id
1 'polypeptide(L)'
;MQNEKYVVNGYNLEHIRNLNEERVIQAMRALLHKVQGFDGCQLCTEDVYALSAKQLPPQYVQVGSIVLKKNVTDEDVYAIVKKSAQQVVDRPNHD
;
A
#
# COMPACT_ATOMS: atom_id res chain seq x y z
N MET A 1 -22.27 -5.34 -10.44
CA MET A 1 -22.83 -6.47 -9.67
C MET A 1 -22.09 -6.52 -8.35
N GLN A 2 -22.79 -6.70 -7.22
CA GLN A 2 -22.13 -6.86 -5.92
C GLN A 2 -21.36 -8.17 -5.93
N ASN A 3 -20.13 -8.14 -5.44
CA ASN A 3 -19.33 -9.35 -5.32
C ASN A 3 -19.79 -10.12 -4.08
N GLU A 4 -20.53 -11.22 -4.27
CA GLU A 4 -21.18 -11.97 -3.19
C GLU A 4 -20.20 -12.44 -2.10
N LYS A 5 -18.92 -12.61 -2.44
CA LYS A 5 -17.86 -12.97 -1.50
C LYS A 5 -17.61 -11.92 -0.41
N TYR A 6 -18.04 -10.67 -0.60
CA TYR A 6 -17.88 -9.57 0.36
C TYR A 6 -19.18 -9.22 1.09
N VAL A 7 -20.25 -9.99 0.91
CA VAL A 7 -21.54 -9.73 1.57
C VAL A 7 -21.64 -10.53 2.87
N VAL A 8 -21.86 -9.83 3.98
CA VAL A 8 -22.11 -10.44 5.30
C VAL A 8 -23.40 -9.84 5.86
N ASN A 9 -24.38 -10.69 6.19
CA ASN A 9 -25.69 -10.26 6.71
C ASN A 9 -26.41 -9.22 5.82
N GLY A 10 -26.25 -9.31 4.49
CA GLY A 10 -26.85 -8.35 3.54
C GLY A 10 -26.09 -7.02 3.41
N TYR A 11 -24.98 -6.83 4.12
CA TYR A 11 -24.12 -5.66 4.00
C TYR A 11 -22.90 -5.98 3.13
N ASN A 12 -22.67 -5.19 2.08
CA ASN A 12 -21.49 -5.33 1.23
C ASN A 12 -20.28 -4.64 1.88
N LEU A 13 -19.22 -5.39 2.21
CA LEU A 13 -18.01 -4.88 2.86
C LEU A 13 -16.92 -4.41 1.87
N GLU A 14 -17.13 -4.52 0.56
CA GLU A 14 -16.15 -4.17 -0.49
C GLU A 14 -15.67 -2.71 -0.44
N HIS A 15 -16.48 -1.83 0.14
CA HIS A 15 -16.18 -0.41 0.33
C HIS A 15 -15.31 -0.14 1.58
N ILE A 16 -15.01 -1.13 2.41
CA ILE A 16 -14.14 -0.98 3.58
C ILE A 16 -12.71 -1.27 3.15
N ARG A 17 -11.88 -0.23 3.07
CA ARG A 17 -10.52 -0.32 2.52
C ARG A 17 -9.49 0.28 3.45
N ASN A 18 -8.27 -0.23 3.39
CA ASN A 18 -7.16 0.30 4.16
C ASN A 18 -6.65 1.58 3.49
N LEU A 19 -6.78 2.71 4.19
CA LEU A 19 -6.38 4.04 3.72
C LEU A 19 -4.89 4.09 3.34
N ASN A 20 -4.06 3.30 4.02
CA ASN A 20 -2.63 3.28 3.77
C ASN A 20 -2.27 2.64 2.42
N GLU A 21 -3.14 1.81 1.82
CA GLU A 21 -2.89 1.24 0.48
C GLU A 21 -2.76 2.36 -0.57
N GLU A 22 -3.68 3.32 -0.56
CA GLU A 22 -3.65 4.45 -1.50
C GLU A 22 -2.43 5.33 -1.26
N ARG A 23 -2.10 5.60 0.01
CA ARG A 23 -0.94 6.42 0.38
C ARG A 23 0.37 5.77 -0.06
N VAL A 24 0.49 4.45 0.07
CA VAL A 24 1.63 3.67 -0.44
C VAL A 24 1.74 3.83 -1.96
N ILE A 25 0.65 3.66 -2.70
CA ILE A 25 0.66 3.82 -4.18
C ILE A 25 1.12 5.23 -4.57
N GLN A 26 0.65 6.27 -3.89
CA GLN A 26 1.05 7.64 -4.14
C GLN A 26 2.55 7.86 -3.87
N ALA A 27 3.07 7.36 -2.75
CA ALA A 27 4.49 7.43 -2.42
C ALA A 27 5.35 6.63 -3.42
N MET A 28 4.90 5.44 -3.85
CA MET A 28 5.58 4.63 -4.86
C MET A 28 5.72 5.40 -6.18
N ARG A 29 4.63 6.01 -6.68
CA ARG A 29 4.67 6.85 -7.89
C ARG A 29 5.68 7.99 -7.77
N ALA A 30 5.78 8.61 -6.60
CA ALA A 30 6.67 9.73 -6.34
C ALA A 30 8.16 9.35 -6.19
N LEU A 31 8.46 8.10 -5.81
CA LEU A 31 9.79 7.68 -5.35
C LEU A 31 10.46 6.61 -6.21
N LEU A 32 9.73 5.63 -6.77
CA LEU A 32 10.36 4.44 -7.35
C LEU A 32 11.35 4.76 -8.47
N HIS A 33 11.01 5.70 -9.34
CA HIS A 33 11.90 6.16 -10.42
C HIS A 33 13.18 6.86 -9.95
N LYS A 34 13.27 7.20 -8.65
CA LYS A 34 14.44 7.83 -8.01
C LYS A 34 15.29 6.83 -7.22
N VAL A 35 14.82 5.61 -7.04
CA VAL A 35 15.54 4.57 -6.30
C VAL A 35 16.57 3.96 -7.25
N GLN A 36 17.85 4.16 -6.92
CA GLN A 36 18.94 3.59 -7.72
C GLN A 36 18.88 2.06 -7.68
N GLY A 37 18.96 1.42 -8.85
CA GLY A 37 18.94 -0.04 -8.97
C GLY A 37 17.53 -0.66 -8.97
N PHE A 38 16.48 0.13 -8.82
CA PHE A 38 15.12 -0.38 -8.98
C PHE A 38 14.80 -0.56 -10.47
N ASP A 39 14.53 -1.80 -10.87
CA ASP A 39 14.37 -2.21 -12.27
C ASP A 39 12.96 -1.91 -12.84
N GLY A 40 11.99 -1.65 -11.96
CA GLY A 40 10.61 -1.36 -12.33
C GLY A 40 9.83 -2.55 -12.86
N CYS A 41 10.32 -3.78 -12.69
CA CYS A 41 9.58 -4.95 -13.16
C CYS A 41 8.29 -5.14 -12.33
N GLN A 42 7.36 -5.92 -12.88
CA GLN A 42 6.06 -6.14 -12.25
C GLN A 42 6.22 -6.75 -10.84
N LEU A 43 7.06 -7.78 -10.70
CA LEU A 43 7.29 -8.46 -9.42
C LEU A 43 7.90 -7.52 -8.38
N CYS A 44 8.93 -6.75 -8.74
CA CYS A 44 9.51 -5.74 -7.86
C CYS A 44 8.48 -4.70 -7.41
N THR A 45 7.64 -4.24 -8.33
CA THR A 45 6.60 -3.24 -8.01
C THR A 45 5.57 -3.80 -7.04
N GLU A 46 5.12 -5.03 -7.27
CA GLU A 46 4.18 -5.75 -6.38
C GLU A 46 4.82 -6.03 -5.01
N ASP A 47 6.08 -6.44 -4.97
CA ASP A 47 6.82 -6.69 -3.73
C ASP A 47 7.01 -5.43 -2.89
N VAL A 48 7.36 -4.29 -3.52
CA VAL A 48 7.45 -3.02 -2.79
C VAL A 48 6.10 -2.63 -2.20
N TYR A 49 5.01 -2.78 -2.97
CA TYR A 49 3.67 -2.51 -2.49
C TYR A 49 3.33 -3.39 -1.28
N ALA A 50 3.52 -4.70 -1.39
CA ALA A 50 3.21 -5.67 -0.35
C ALA A 50 4.05 -5.44 0.92
N LEU A 51 5.37 -5.25 0.78
CA LEU A 51 6.27 -4.98 1.90
C LEU A 51 5.94 -3.67 2.61
N SER A 52 5.59 -2.63 1.85
CA SER A 52 5.23 -1.32 2.41
C SER A 52 3.91 -1.40 3.17
N ALA A 53 2.87 -1.98 2.56
CA ALA A 53 1.56 -2.14 3.17
C ALA A 53 1.61 -3.01 4.43
N LYS A 54 2.44 -4.06 4.44
CA LYS A 54 2.67 -4.94 5.59
C LYS A 54 3.29 -4.22 6.79
N GLN A 55 4.15 -3.23 6.56
CA GLN A 55 4.86 -2.51 7.62
C GLN A 55 4.01 -1.40 8.27
N LEU A 56 2.91 -1.00 7.64
CA LEU A 56 2.04 0.05 8.13
C LEU A 56 0.92 -0.53 9.01
N PRO A 57 0.58 0.09 10.15
CA PRO A 57 -0.60 -0.32 10.90
C PRO A 57 -1.85 -0.17 10.00
N PRO A 58 -2.74 -1.18 9.95
CA PRO A 58 -3.91 -1.10 9.10
C PRO A 58 -4.83 0.03 9.57
N GLN A 59 -5.31 0.84 8.63
CA GLN A 59 -6.27 1.91 8.90
C GLN A 59 -7.46 1.78 7.95
N TYR A 60 -8.43 0.94 8.33
CA TYR A 60 -9.63 0.71 7.53
C TYR A 60 -10.64 1.85 7.70
N VAL A 61 -11.16 2.31 6.57
CA VAL A 61 -12.15 3.38 6.49
C VAL A 61 -13.36 2.90 5.72
N GLN A 62 -14.55 3.32 6.16
CA GLN A 62 -15.77 3.18 5.38
C GLN A 62 -15.85 4.37 4.43
N VAL A 63 -16.07 4.13 3.12
CA VAL A 63 -16.33 5.18 2.14
C VAL A 63 -17.48 6.07 2.64
N GLY A 64 -17.21 7.35 2.90
CA GLY A 64 -18.16 8.32 3.45
C GLY A 64 -18.01 8.62 4.96
N SER A 65 -17.10 7.95 5.67
CA SER A 65 -16.79 8.24 7.08
C SER A 65 -15.66 9.27 7.24
N ILE A 66 -15.75 10.12 8.26
CA ILE A 66 -14.70 11.10 8.60
C ILE A 66 -13.62 10.40 9.43
N VAL A 67 -12.38 10.45 8.95
CA VAL A 67 -11.21 9.93 9.68
C VAL A 67 -10.71 11.00 10.64
N LEU A 68 -11.00 10.85 11.93
CA LEU A 68 -10.66 11.85 12.95
C LEU A 68 -9.18 11.85 13.37
N LYS A 69 -8.43 10.76 13.12
CA LYS A 69 -7.01 10.68 13.48
C LYS A 69 -6.25 9.76 12.52
N LYS A 70 -5.19 10.28 11.89
CA LYS A 70 -4.21 9.48 11.16
C LYS A 70 -3.15 9.01 12.16
N ASN A 71 -2.91 7.70 12.24
CA ASN A 71 -1.88 7.13 13.12
C ASN A 71 -0.49 7.15 12.48
N VAL A 72 -0.42 7.37 11.17
CA VAL A 72 0.79 7.36 10.35
C VAL A 72 0.82 8.64 9.54
N THR A 73 1.93 9.38 9.57
CA THR A 73 2.11 10.61 8.77
C THR A 73 2.46 10.27 7.32
N ASP A 74 2.36 11.23 6.40
CA ASP A 74 2.73 10.95 5.00
C ASP A 74 4.24 10.69 4.92
N GLU A 75 5.05 11.41 5.71
CA GLU A 75 6.49 11.22 5.86
C GLU A 75 6.85 9.78 6.28
N ASP A 76 6.11 9.20 7.22
CA ASP A 76 6.31 7.80 7.64
C ASP A 76 6.04 6.82 6.49
N VAL A 77 4.95 7.05 5.73
CA VAL A 77 4.64 6.23 4.54
C VAL A 77 5.75 6.33 3.51
N TYR A 78 6.23 7.54 3.22
CA TYR A 78 7.34 7.78 2.30
C TYR A 78 8.61 7.05 2.76
N ALA A 79 8.96 7.12 4.04
CA ALA A 79 10.12 6.45 4.59
C ALA A 79 10.03 4.92 4.46
N ILE A 80 8.85 4.35 4.73
CA ILE A 80 8.59 2.91 4.61
C ILE A 80 8.66 2.44 3.15
N VAL A 81 8.07 3.19 2.21
CA VAL A 81 8.14 2.86 0.78
C VAL A 81 9.57 2.91 0.28
N LYS A 82 10.33 3.95 0.64
CA LYS A 82 11.75 4.04 0.27
C LYS A 82 12.56 2.86 0.81
N LYS A 83 12.35 2.50 2.08
CA LYS A 83 13.01 1.36 2.71
C LYS A 83 12.65 0.03 2.02
N SER A 84 11.38 -0.16 1.70
CA SER A 84 10.89 -1.38 1.02
C SER A 84 11.45 -1.50 -0.39
N ALA A 85 11.52 -0.39 -1.14
CA ALA A 85 12.18 -0.36 -2.44
C ALA A 85 13.66 -0.75 -2.35
N GLN A 86 14.40 -0.21 -1.37
CA GLN A 86 15.79 -0.61 -1.16
C GLN A 86 15.92 -2.10 -0.84
N GLN A 87 15.04 -2.65 0.00
CA GLN A 87 15.05 -4.08 0.33
C GLN A 87 14.83 -4.97 -0.91
N VAL A 88 13.93 -4.57 -1.80
CA VAL A 88 13.68 -5.30 -3.06
C VAL A 88 14.86 -5.19 -4.01
N VAL A 89 15.51 -4.02 -4.11
CA VAL A 89 16.76 -3.87 -4.88
C VAL A 89 17.86 -4.76 -4.33
N ASP A 90 18.02 -4.82 -3.01
CA ASP A 90 19.09 -5.60 -2.37
C ASP A 90 18.85 -7.11 -2.48
N ARG A 91 17.59 -7.54 -2.57
CA ARG A 91 17.15 -8.95 -2.58
C ARG A 91 15.92 -9.13 -3.48
N PRO A 92 16.08 -9.07 -4.81
CA PRO A 92 14.97 -9.25 -5.73
C PRO A 92 14.44 -10.69 -5.69
N ASN A 93 13.13 -10.85 -5.85
CA ASN A 93 12.49 -12.16 -6.02
C ASN A 93 12.30 -12.55 -7.50
N HIS A 94 13.08 -11.94 -8.40
CA HIS A 94 13.12 -12.26 -9.82
C HIS A 94 14.57 -12.56 -10.24
N ASP A 95 14.72 -13.15 -11.42
CA ASP A 95 16.00 -13.52 -12.02
C ASP A 95 16.75 -12.29 -12.57
#